data_AF-A0AAW5KRU5-F1
#
_entry.id   AF-A0AAW5KRU5-F1
#
_cell.length_a   1.000
_cell.length_b   1.000
_cell.length_c   1.000
_cell.angle_alpha   90.00
_cell.angle_beta   90.00
_cell.angle_gamma   90.00
#
_symmetry.space_group_name_H-M   'P 1'
#
loop_
_entity.id
_entity.type
_entity.pdbx_description
1 polymer ?
#
loop_
_entity_poly.entity_id
_entity_poly.type
_entity_poly.pdbx_seq_one_letter_code
_entity_poly.pdbx_strand_id
1 'polypeptide(L)'
;MVRNYSELGEQSGVILKCSKPCLVLSNANWETILENTHESIVFVEESTPFLSSYEFAKAIQGSDNYYVLVTREPLAQIPYSIDAIRKIHKNGAKPKFEKIYKNISKKNISAFPYDIVIVEDSRSGLQFFKKATEDHDLKCISSNGKSGIVKLLEQHKGKRILVIADAAALGSEIKELMYLRSVSNNKIDLFLPESFEWLILRSAIFDRNDNVQEILADPAEHIDCEKYFSWERFFTALLVAETNGRANLEYHENKSHIPSGYLSEQNIYSILNAME
;
A
#
# COMPACT_ATOMS: atom_id res chain seq x y z
N MET A 1 -17.93 4.40 -23.96
CA MET A 1 -19.13 4.83 -23.21
C MET A 1 -18.82 6.06 -22.35
N VAL A 2 -17.93 5.98 -21.35
CA VAL A 2 -17.57 7.16 -20.53
C VAL A 2 -16.94 8.28 -21.38
N ARG A 3 -16.04 7.95 -22.32
CA ARG A 3 -15.45 8.93 -23.25
C ARG A 3 -16.51 9.71 -24.04
N ASN A 4 -17.47 9.00 -24.64
CA ASN A 4 -18.55 9.63 -25.40
C ASN A 4 -19.37 10.58 -24.52
N TYR A 5 -19.64 10.19 -23.26
CA TYR A 5 -20.35 11.04 -22.31
C TYR A 5 -19.52 12.27 -21.91
N SER A 6 -18.21 12.13 -21.67
CA SER A 6 -17.36 13.28 -21.35
C SER A 6 -17.25 14.29 -22.49
N GLU A 7 -17.37 13.84 -23.75
CA GLU A 7 -17.27 14.71 -24.93
C GLU A 7 -18.62 15.32 -25.35
N LEU A 8 -19.73 14.57 -25.25
CA LEU A 8 -21.04 14.94 -25.80
C LEU A 8 -22.14 15.12 -24.74
N GLY A 9 -21.84 14.84 -23.46
CA GLY A 9 -22.83 14.85 -22.38
C GLY A 9 -24.00 13.90 -22.66
N GLU A 10 -25.22 14.36 -22.37
CA GLU A 10 -26.46 13.60 -22.59
C GLU A 10 -26.69 13.22 -24.06
N GLN A 11 -26.11 13.97 -25.01
CA GLN A 11 -26.22 13.68 -26.45
C GLN A 11 -25.49 12.40 -26.87
N SER A 12 -24.61 11.88 -26.00
CA SER A 12 -23.91 10.60 -26.22
C SER A 12 -24.84 9.37 -26.20
N GLY A 13 -26.07 9.51 -25.69
CA GLY A 13 -26.99 8.38 -25.44
C GLY A 13 -26.57 7.51 -24.26
N VAL A 14 -25.55 7.91 -23.50
CA VAL A 14 -25.07 7.23 -22.29
C VAL A 14 -25.63 7.95 -21.06
N ILE A 15 -26.13 7.19 -20.09
CA ILE A 15 -26.53 7.74 -18.78
C ILE A 15 -25.41 7.43 -17.80
N LEU A 16 -24.73 8.48 -17.31
CA LEU A 16 -23.70 8.37 -16.29
C LEU A 16 -24.28 8.80 -14.93
N LYS A 17 -24.27 7.91 -13.94
CA LYS A 17 -24.71 8.21 -12.57
C LYS A 17 -23.50 8.22 -11.63
N CYS A 18 -22.96 9.40 -11.37
CA CYS A 18 -21.86 9.64 -10.45
C CYS A 18 -22.01 11.02 -9.80
N SER A 19 -21.55 11.17 -8.56
CA SER A 19 -21.50 12.46 -7.87
C SER A 19 -20.32 13.33 -8.30
N LYS A 20 -19.27 12.72 -8.88
CA LYS A 20 -18.06 13.39 -9.36
C LYS A 20 -17.98 13.32 -10.90
N PRO A 21 -17.35 14.30 -11.56
CA PRO A 21 -17.12 14.23 -13.01
C PRO A 21 -16.30 12.99 -13.37
N CYS A 22 -16.59 12.38 -14.52
CA CYS A 22 -15.84 11.24 -15.04
C CYS A 22 -15.24 11.57 -16.39
N LEU A 23 -13.95 11.30 -16.58
CA LEU A 23 -13.24 11.54 -17.83
C LEU A 23 -12.38 10.35 -18.22
N VAL A 24 -12.11 10.22 -19.52
CA VAL A 24 -11.19 9.22 -20.06
C VAL A 24 -9.99 9.94 -20.65
N LEU A 25 -8.79 9.71 -20.11
CA LEU A 25 -7.56 10.23 -20.73
C LEU A 25 -7.12 9.29 -21.83
N SER A 26 -7.07 9.79 -23.08
CA SER A 26 -6.64 9.01 -24.24
C SER A 26 -5.86 9.81 -25.29
N ASN A 27 -5.63 11.10 -25.07
CA ASN A 27 -5.17 12.03 -26.10
C ASN A 27 -3.73 12.46 -25.85
N ALA A 28 -3.05 12.97 -26.90
CA ALA A 28 -1.69 13.49 -26.78
C ALA A 28 -1.57 14.66 -25.77
N ASN A 29 -2.63 15.46 -25.60
CA ASN A 29 -2.67 16.59 -24.67
C ASN A 29 -3.13 16.20 -23.26
N TRP A 30 -2.86 14.96 -22.83
CA TRP A 30 -3.32 14.45 -21.54
C TRP A 30 -2.78 15.28 -20.35
N GLU A 31 -1.58 15.85 -20.48
CA GLU A 31 -0.94 16.70 -19.46
C GLU A 31 -1.82 17.92 -19.15
N THR A 32 -2.14 18.73 -20.16
CA THR A 32 -2.99 19.91 -20.00
C THR A 32 -4.40 19.56 -19.53
N ILE A 33 -4.95 18.44 -19.99
CA ILE A 33 -6.26 17.99 -19.50
C ILE A 33 -6.16 17.69 -18.01
N LEU A 34 -5.15 16.94 -17.59
CA LEU A 34 -4.99 16.55 -16.20
C LEU A 34 -4.70 17.73 -15.28
N GLU A 35 -3.88 18.70 -15.72
CA GLU A 35 -3.60 19.95 -14.99
C GLU A 35 -4.87 20.77 -14.69
N ASN A 36 -5.90 20.66 -15.53
CA ASN A 36 -7.18 21.37 -15.35
C ASN A 36 -8.30 20.45 -14.82
N THR A 37 -7.98 19.21 -14.47
CA THR A 37 -8.95 18.24 -13.96
C THR A 37 -8.83 18.15 -12.45
N HIS A 38 -9.92 18.45 -11.76
CA HIS A 38 -10.00 18.42 -10.30
C HIS A 38 -11.22 17.64 -9.81
N GLU A 39 -11.12 17.07 -8.62
CA GLU A 39 -12.13 16.30 -7.91
C GLU A 39 -12.89 15.28 -8.79
N SER A 40 -12.19 14.64 -9.72
CA SER A 40 -12.80 13.82 -10.78
C SER A 40 -12.38 12.36 -10.74
N ILE A 41 -13.18 11.49 -11.35
CA ILE A 41 -12.80 10.09 -11.62
C ILE A 41 -12.17 10.02 -13.01
N VAL A 42 -10.87 9.71 -13.05
CA VAL A 42 -10.06 9.67 -14.27
C VAL A 42 -9.83 8.22 -14.68
N PHE A 43 -10.34 7.83 -15.84
CA PHE A 43 -10.13 6.51 -16.43
C PHE A 43 -8.97 6.55 -17.42
N VAL A 44 -8.05 5.59 -17.29
CA VAL A 44 -6.93 5.40 -18.22
C VAL A 44 -6.84 3.92 -18.60
N GLU A 45 -6.75 3.64 -19.90
CA GLU A 45 -6.76 2.27 -20.44
C GLU A 45 -5.36 1.86 -20.92
N GLU A 46 -5.07 0.56 -20.93
CA GLU A 46 -3.79 -0.03 -21.35
C GLU A 46 -3.30 0.42 -22.73
N SER A 47 -4.22 0.76 -23.64
CA SER A 47 -3.86 1.25 -24.97
C SER A 47 -3.26 2.66 -24.98
N THR A 48 -3.24 3.38 -23.85
CA THR A 48 -2.64 4.71 -23.79
C THR A 48 -1.13 4.62 -23.59
N PRO A 49 -0.30 5.17 -24.51
CA PRO A 49 1.15 5.00 -24.46
C PRO A 49 1.81 5.56 -23.19
N PHE A 50 1.22 6.60 -22.58
CA PHE A 50 1.78 7.27 -21.41
C PHE A 50 1.45 6.56 -20.08
N LEU A 51 0.53 5.57 -20.03
CA LEU A 51 0.12 4.93 -18.77
C LEU A 51 1.32 4.32 -18.00
N SER A 52 2.27 3.76 -18.73
CA SER A 52 3.48 3.16 -18.16
C SER A 52 4.62 4.17 -17.94
N SER A 53 4.41 5.46 -18.23
CA SER A 53 5.46 6.47 -18.23
C SER A 53 5.69 7.10 -16.85
N TYR A 54 6.92 7.57 -16.61
CA TYR A 54 7.26 8.26 -15.38
C TYR A 54 6.60 9.63 -15.30
N GLU A 55 6.44 10.29 -16.44
CA GLU A 55 5.78 11.60 -16.58
C GLU A 55 4.33 11.51 -16.12
N PHE A 56 3.59 10.48 -16.54
CA PHE A 56 2.22 10.25 -16.08
C PHE A 56 2.18 10.00 -14.57
N ALA A 57 3.04 9.12 -14.06
CA ALA A 57 3.10 8.83 -12.62
C ALA A 57 3.45 10.06 -11.77
N LYS A 58 4.26 10.97 -12.30
CA LYS A 58 4.58 12.25 -11.68
C LYS A 58 3.41 13.24 -11.78
N ALA A 59 2.69 13.26 -12.89
CA ALA A 59 1.60 14.21 -13.10
C ALA A 59 0.38 13.89 -12.22
N ILE A 60 0.12 12.62 -11.91
CA ILE A 60 -0.93 12.23 -10.97
C ILE A 60 -0.54 12.47 -9.50
N GLN A 61 0.74 12.75 -9.21
CA GLN A 61 1.19 13.10 -7.86
C GLN A 61 0.71 14.51 -7.49
N GLY A 62 -0.04 14.61 -6.39
CA GLY A 62 -0.57 15.88 -5.91
C GLY A 62 -1.84 16.35 -6.62
N SER A 63 -2.47 15.50 -7.43
CA SER A 63 -3.83 15.73 -7.90
C SER A 63 -4.86 15.22 -6.88
N ASP A 64 -6.03 15.84 -6.87
CA ASP A 64 -7.23 15.49 -6.10
C ASP A 64 -8.18 14.51 -6.84
N ASN A 65 -7.67 13.86 -7.88
CA ASN A 65 -8.44 12.95 -8.72
C ASN A 65 -8.36 11.49 -8.24
N TYR A 66 -9.44 10.74 -8.49
CA TYR A 66 -9.46 9.29 -8.32
C TYR A 66 -9.17 8.58 -9.64
N TYR A 67 -8.11 7.78 -9.70
CA TYR A 67 -7.68 7.12 -10.93
C TYR A 67 -8.16 5.67 -11.02
N VAL A 68 -8.80 5.34 -12.14
CA VAL A 68 -9.15 3.97 -12.53
C VAL A 68 -8.26 3.57 -13.70
N LEU A 69 -7.21 2.80 -13.39
CA LEU A 69 -6.23 2.34 -14.36
C LEU A 69 -6.59 0.92 -14.80
N VAL A 70 -6.88 0.73 -16.09
CA VAL A 70 -7.30 -0.56 -16.66
C VAL A 70 -6.16 -1.14 -17.48
N THR A 71 -5.43 -2.09 -16.89
CA THR A 71 -4.26 -2.71 -17.53
C THR A 71 -4.07 -4.15 -17.09
N ARG A 72 -3.43 -4.97 -17.94
CA ARG A 72 -2.95 -6.32 -17.61
C ARG A 72 -1.54 -6.34 -17.00
N GLU A 73 -0.78 -5.25 -17.19
CA GLU A 73 0.61 -5.14 -16.76
C GLU A 73 0.73 -4.34 -15.45
N PRO A 74 1.67 -4.72 -14.56
CA PRO A 74 1.92 -3.97 -13.33
C PRO A 74 2.55 -2.59 -13.64
N LEU A 75 2.10 -1.56 -12.93
CA LEU A 75 2.58 -0.17 -13.08
C LEU A 75 3.63 0.17 -12.02
N ALA A 76 4.87 -0.26 -12.20
CA ALA A 76 5.94 -0.13 -11.19
C ALA A 76 6.22 1.32 -10.71
N GLN A 77 5.99 2.29 -11.60
CA GLN A 77 6.17 3.72 -11.37
C GLN A 77 5.06 4.38 -10.54
N ILE A 78 3.92 3.71 -10.33
CA ILE A 78 2.82 4.19 -9.51
C ILE A 78 2.79 3.37 -8.21
N PRO A 79 2.83 4.00 -7.02
CA PRO A 79 2.55 3.28 -5.79
C PRO A 79 1.05 3.01 -5.69
N TYR A 80 0.66 1.74 -5.67
CA TYR A 80 -0.72 1.34 -5.40
C TYR A 80 -0.76 0.14 -4.49
N SER A 81 -1.82 0.10 -3.69
CA SER A 81 -2.04 -0.98 -2.75
C SER A 81 -2.37 -2.27 -3.48
N ILE A 82 -1.94 -3.40 -2.92
CA ILE A 82 -2.44 -4.73 -3.32
C ILE A 82 -3.98 -4.76 -3.27
N ASP A 83 -4.52 -4.05 -2.29
CA ASP A 83 -5.93 -3.91 -2.05
C ASP A 83 -6.64 -2.98 -3.03
N ALA A 84 -5.93 -2.28 -3.91
CA ALA A 84 -6.51 -1.56 -5.05
C ALA A 84 -6.69 -2.47 -6.28
N ILE A 85 -6.03 -3.63 -6.32
CA ILE A 85 -6.02 -4.51 -7.49
C ILE A 85 -7.34 -5.27 -7.59
N ARG A 86 -8.05 -5.10 -8.72
CA ARG A 86 -9.33 -5.74 -8.99
C ARG A 86 -9.30 -6.45 -10.35
N LYS A 87 -9.90 -7.62 -10.41
CA LYS A 87 -10.19 -8.31 -11.67
C LYS A 87 -11.62 -8.01 -12.10
N ILE A 88 -11.77 -7.68 -13.38
CA ILE A 88 -13.08 -7.58 -14.04
C ILE A 88 -13.54 -9.00 -14.38
N HIS A 89 -14.66 -9.41 -13.81
CA HIS A 89 -15.29 -10.69 -14.06
C HIS A 89 -16.61 -10.50 -14.79
N LYS A 90 -16.72 -11.03 -16.01
CA LYS A 90 -17.92 -10.89 -16.85
C LYS A 90 -18.76 -12.16 -16.80
N ASN A 91 -19.55 -12.32 -15.74
CA ASN A 91 -20.60 -13.34 -15.65
C ASN A 91 -21.98 -12.68 -15.79
N GLY A 92 -22.52 -12.66 -17.01
CA GLY A 92 -23.84 -12.10 -17.31
C GLY A 92 -23.84 -10.64 -17.78
N ALA A 93 -24.96 -9.95 -17.61
CA ALA A 93 -25.20 -8.61 -18.17
C ALA A 93 -24.41 -7.48 -17.49
N LYS A 94 -23.99 -7.65 -16.23
CA LYS A 94 -23.25 -6.65 -15.45
C LYS A 94 -21.86 -7.18 -15.06
N PRO A 95 -20.77 -6.53 -15.47
CA PRO A 95 -19.43 -6.85 -14.98
C PRO A 95 -19.34 -6.71 -13.47
N LYS A 96 -18.59 -7.61 -12.82
CA LYS A 96 -18.23 -7.52 -11.41
C LYS A 96 -16.75 -7.21 -11.26
N PHE A 97 -16.39 -6.47 -10.22
CA PHE A 97 -15.00 -6.19 -9.86
C PHE A 97 -14.68 -6.91 -8.56
N GLU A 98 -13.69 -7.80 -8.57
CA GLU A 98 -13.34 -8.62 -7.41
C GLU A 98 -11.86 -8.43 -7.04
N LYS A 99 -11.54 -8.38 -5.73
CA LYS A 99 -10.13 -8.38 -5.27
C LYS A 99 -9.43 -9.63 -5.80
N ILE A 100 -8.26 -9.47 -6.41
CA ILE A 100 -7.45 -10.60 -6.91
C ILE A 100 -6.79 -11.31 -5.74
N TYR A 101 -6.15 -10.56 -4.86
CA TYR A 101 -5.40 -11.07 -3.73
C TYR A 101 -6.24 -10.92 -2.47
N LYS A 102 -6.64 -12.05 -1.88
CA LYS A 102 -7.43 -12.12 -0.64
C LYS A 102 -6.70 -13.02 0.34
N ASN A 103 -6.65 -12.62 1.61
CA ASN A 103 -6.08 -13.42 2.71
C ASN A 103 -4.65 -13.92 2.43
N ILE A 104 -3.85 -13.12 1.71
CA ILE A 104 -2.47 -13.48 1.36
C ILE A 104 -1.49 -13.20 2.51
N SER A 105 -1.83 -12.23 3.37
CA SER A 105 -1.07 -11.81 4.54
C SER A 105 -1.40 -12.68 5.75
N LYS A 106 -0.38 -13.05 6.52
CA LYS A 106 -0.54 -13.58 7.88
C LYS A 106 -1.04 -12.46 8.78
N LYS A 107 -1.86 -12.84 9.77
CA LYS A 107 -2.30 -11.92 10.84
C LYS A 107 -1.38 -11.96 12.04
N ASN A 108 -0.86 -13.15 12.37
CA ASN A 108 0.03 -13.36 13.50
C ASN A 108 1.36 -13.93 13.00
N ILE A 109 2.45 -13.27 13.39
CA ILE A 109 3.83 -13.65 13.07
C ILE A 109 4.71 -13.81 14.31
N SER A 110 4.15 -13.67 15.51
CA SER A 110 4.89 -13.62 16.79
C SER A 110 5.76 -14.85 17.08
N ALA A 111 5.43 -16.00 16.50
CA ALA A 111 6.20 -17.25 16.71
C ALA A 111 7.49 -17.33 15.89
N PHE A 112 7.63 -16.53 14.82
CA PHE A 112 8.76 -16.53 13.88
C PHE A 112 9.39 -17.90 13.54
N PRO A 113 8.64 -18.91 13.04
CA PRO A 113 9.18 -20.21 12.66
C PRO A 113 9.90 -20.19 11.30
N TYR A 114 10.79 -19.21 11.10
CA TYR A 114 11.44 -18.91 9.82
C TYR A 114 12.95 -18.95 9.96
N ASP A 115 13.64 -19.20 8.86
CA ASP A 115 15.10 -19.13 8.82
C ASP A 115 15.56 -17.69 8.53
N ILE A 116 14.74 -16.92 7.80
CA ILE A 116 15.03 -15.54 7.39
C ILE A 116 13.74 -14.68 7.44
N VAL A 117 13.88 -13.46 7.95
CA VAL A 117 12.89 -12.38 7.83
C VAL A 117 13.46 -11.32 6.89
N ILE A 118 12.72 -11.01 5.82
CA ILE A 118 13.04 -9.94 4.88
C ILE A 118 12.08 -8.80 5.16
N VAL A 119 12.60 -7.66 5.60
CA VAL A 119 11.85 -6.42 5.81
C VAL A 119 12.08 -5.51 4.61
N GLU A 120 11.03 -4.94 4.05
CA GLU A 120 11.14 -4.03 2.91
C GLU A 120 11.87 -2.73 3.28
N ASP A 121 11.51 -2.17 4.43
CA ASP A 121 12.10 -0.96 5.00
C ASP A 121 13.55 -1.17 5.45
N SER A 122 14.29 -0.06 5.45
CA SER A 122 15.69 0.03 5.90
C SER A 122 15.85 0.82 7.20
N ARG A 123 14.78 1.42 7.74
CA ARG A 123 14.82 2.39 8.83
C ARG A 123 14.14 1.88 10.11
N SER A 124 13.14 2.58 10.62
CA SER A 124 12.47 2.31 11.89
C SER A 124 11.79 0.94 11.89
N GLY A 125 11.18 0.53 10.78
CA GLY A 125 10.57 -0.79 10.63
C GLY A 125 11.63 -1.90 10.73
N LEU A 126 12.78 -1.73 10.07
CA LEU A 126 13.89 -2.69 10.20
C LEU A 126 14.41 -2.77 11.64
N GLN A 127 14.59 -1.63 12.31
CA GLN A 127 15.06 -1.60 13.71
C GLN A 127 14.10 -2.34 14.63
N PHE A 128 12.79 -2.12 14.46
CA PHE A 128 11.76 -2.83 15.19
C PHE A 128 11.84 -4.34 14.97
N PHE A 129 11.80 -4.80 13.72
CA PHE A 129 11.77 -6.24 13.44
C PHE A 129 13.09 -6.94 13.78
N LYS A 130 14.23 -6.24 13.75
CA LYS A 130 15.49 -6.78 14.29
C LYS A 130 15.39 -7.01 15.78
N LYS A 131 14.84 -6.06 16.54
CA LYS A 131 14.62 -6.22 17.98
C LYS A 131 13.63 -7.34 18.27
N ALA A 132 12.50 -7.37 17.56
CA ALA A 132 11.45 -8.36 17.74
C ALA A 132 11.87 -9.80 17.41
N THR A 133 12.96 -9.99 16.67
CA THR A 133 13.49 -11.30 16.27
C THR A 133 14.82 -11.64 16.92
N GLU A 134 15.31 -10.83 17.86
CA GLU A 134 16.67 -10.96 18.41
C GLU A 134 16.92 -12.29 19.15
N ASP A 135 15.88 -12.83 19.79
CA ASP A 135 15.94 -14.08 20.55
C ASP A 135 15.62 -15.32 19.70
N HIS A 136 15.41 -15.14 18.39
CA HIS A 136 15.12 -16.23 17.46
C HIS A 136 16.37 -16.60 16.66
N ASP A 137 16.57 -17.89 16.41
CA ASP A 137 17.63 -18.40 15.52
C ASP A 137 17.27 -18.18 14.05
N LEU A 138 17.23 -16.91 13.63
CA LEU A 138 16.89 -16.49 12.27
C LEU A 138 17.70 -15.25 11.86
N LYS A 139 17.75 -14.98 10.56
CA LYS A 139 18.38 -13.77 10.03
C LYS A 139 17.33 -12.72 9.65
N CYS A 140 17.40 -11.52 10.23
CA CYS A 140 16.55 -10.39 9.85
C CYS A 140 17.34 -9.39 8.96
N ILE A 141 16.88 -9.18 7.72
CA ILE A 141 17.55 -8.33 6.71
C ILE A 141 16.60 -7.36 6.02
N SER A 142 17.15 -6.25 5.53
CA SER A 142 16.43 -5.28 4.69
C SER A 142 16.56 -5.62 3.21
N SER A 143 15.47 -5.44 2.44
CA SER A 143 15.52 -5.44 0.97
C SER A 143 15.85 -4.08 0.36
N ASN A 144 15.87 -3.01 1.16
CA ASN A 144 16.09 -1.63 0.75
C ASN A 144 15.06 -1.18 -0.32
N GLY A 145 13.79 -1.48 -0.05
CA GLY A 145 12.68 -1.18 -0.93
C GLY A 145 12.10 -2.41 -1.64
N LYS A 146 10.88 -2.22 -2.17
CA LYS A 146 10.08 -3.26 -2.82
C LYS A 146 10.79 -4.06 -3.92
N SER A 147 11.62 -3.43 -4.75
CA SER A 147 12.33 -4.09 -5.85
C SER A 147 13.40 -5.08 -5.39
N GLY A 148 13.92 -4.91 -4.17
CA GLY A 148 14.94 -5.81 -3.61
C GLY A 148 14.38 -7.12 -3.06
N ILE A 149 13.06 -7.20 -2.79
CA ILE A 149 12.45 -8.36 -2.14
C ILE A 149 12.61 -9.61 -3.02
N VAL A 150 12.23 -9.52 -4.29
CA VAL A 150 12.31 -10.62 -5.26
C VAL A 150 13.73 -11.16 -5.36
N LYS A 151 14.72 -10.26 -5.46
CA LYS A 151 16.14 -10.63 -5.53
C LYS A 151 16.59 -11.42 -4.30
N LEU A 152 16.19 -11.00 -3.09
CA LEU A 152 16.54 -11.71 -1.86
C LEU A 152 15.84 -13.07 -1.74
N LEU A 153 14.58 -13.17 -2.17
CA LEU A 153 13.87 -14.45 -2.22
C LEU A 153 14.58 -15.46 -3.13
N GLU A 154 15.11 -15.00 -4.26
CA GLU A 154 15.86 -15.87 -5.17
C GLU A 154 17.23 -16.30 -4.60
N GLN A 155 17.92 -15.41 -3.89
CA GLN A 155 19.20 -15.72 -3.24
C GLN A 155 19.06 -16.72 -2.09
N HIS A 156 17.90 -16.77 -1.45
CA HIS A 156 17.61 -17.62 -0.30
C HIS A 156 16.65 -18.77 -0.61
N LYS A 157 16.64 -19.25 -1.86
CA LYS A 157 15.81 -20.40 -2.29
C LYS A 157 15.96 -21.60 -1.36
N GLY A 158 14.82 -22.18 -0.97
CA GLY A 158 14.75 -23.38 -0.14
C GLY A 158 14.64 -23.13 1.37
N LYS A 159 14.91 -21.90 1.84
CA LYS A 159 14.69 -21.47 3.23
C LYS A 159 13.21 -21.17 3.50
N ARG A 160 12.81 -21.21 4.78
CA ARG A 160 11.53 -20.65 5.25
C ARG A 160 11.70 -19.15 5.45
N ILE A 161 10.93 -18.36 4.72
CA ILE A 161 11.10 -16.91 4.67
C ILE A 161 9.80 -16.22 5.05
N LEU A 162 9.88 -15.24 5.93
CA LEU A 162 8.83 -14.25 6.15
C LEU A 162 9.20 -12.96 5.43
N VAL A 163 8.34 -12.47 4.56
CA VAL A 163 8.47 -11.14 3.96
C VAL A 163 7.53 -10.18 4.70
N ILE A 164 8.09 -9.06 5.16
CA ILE A 164 7.38 -7.96 5.80
C ILE A 164 7.50 -6.74 4.91
N ALA A 165 6.39 -6.21 4.41
CA ALA A 165 6.39 -5.11 3.46
C ALA A 165 5.08 -4.31 3.51
N ASP A 166 5.15 -3.03 3.13
CA ASP A 166 4.00 -2.15 3.14
C ASP A 166 3.04 -2.48 1.98
N ALA A 167 1.85 -2.97 2.32
CA ALA A 167 0.84 -3.39 1.34
C ALA A 167 0.43 -2.25 0.41
N ALA A 168 0.47 -1.00 0.91
CA ALA A 168 0.10 0.20 0.18
C ALA A 168 1.02 0.50 -1.03
N ALA A 169 2.23 -0.05 -1.07
CA ALA A 169 3.21 0.23 -2.13
C ALA A 169 3.69 -1.02 -2.90
N LEU A 170 3.20 -2.21 -2.54
CA LEU A 170 3.65 -3.50 -3.08
C LEU A 170 2.83 -4.03 -4.27
N GLY A 171 1.88 -3.24 -4.78
CA GLY A 171 0.95 -3.68 -5.82
C GLY A 171 1.62 -4.11 -7.12
N SER A 172 2.75 -3.51 -7.50
CA SER A 172 3.50 -3.87 -8.71
C SER A 172 4.25 -5.19 -8.60
N GLU A 173 4.61 -5.61 -7.39
CA GLU A 173 5.48 -6.75 -7.11
C GLU A 173 4.68 -8.00 -6.71
N ILE A 174 3.42 -7.83 -6.28
CA ILE A 174 2.64 -8.91 -5.67
C ILE A 174 2.42 -10.11 -6.61
N LYS A 175 2.29 -9.88 -7.92
CA LYS A 175 2.15 -10.97 -8.91
C LYS A 175 3.36 -11.91 -8.87
N GLU A 176 4.56 -11.34 -8.85
CA GLU A 176 5.81 -12.09 -8.80
C GLU A 176 6.00 -12.76 -7.43
N LEU A 177 5.66 -12.06 -6.34
CA LEU A 177 5.72 -12.64 -4.99
C LEU A 177 4.80 -13.85 -4.84
N MET A 178 3.59 -13.79 -5.40
CA MET A 178 2.67 -14.93 -5.41
C MET A 178 3.19 -16.09 -6.25
N TYR A 179 3.81 -15.81 -7.39
CA TYR A 179 4.47 -16.83 -8.19
C TYR A 179 5.59 -17.53 -7.40
N LEU A 180 6.52 -16.77 -6.81
CA LEU A 180 7.61 -17.28 -5.99
C LEU A 180 7.12 -18.09 -4.77
N ARG A 181 6.05 -17.63 -4.12
CA ARG A 181 5.39 -18.38 -3.04
C ARG A 181 4.87 -19.73 -3.52
N SER A 182 4.25 -19.78 -4.70
CA SER A 182 3.70 -21.02 -5.26
C SER A 182 4.79 -22.05 -5.58
N VAL A 183 5.90 -21.62 -6.20
CA VAL A 183 7.00 -22.53 -6.59
C VAL A 183 7.91 -22.93 -5.43
N SER A 184 7.86 -22.21 -4.30
CA SER A 184 8.62 -22.51 -3.08
C SER A 184 7.92 -23.50 -2.15
N ASN A 185 6.83 -24.15 -2.59
CA ASN A 185 6.04 -25.08 -1.80
C ASN A 185 5.55 -24.45 -0.47
N ASN A 186 5.07 -23.20 -0.53
CA ASN A 186 4.59 -22.41 0.61
C ASN A 186 5.62 -22.17 1.73
N LYS A 187 6.92 -22.19 1.42
CA LYS A 187 7.97 -21.78 2.37
C LYS A 187 8.08 -20.27 2.56
N ILE A 188 7.39 -19.49 1.73
CA ILE A 188 7.34 -18.03 1.81
C ILE A 188 5.99 -17.63 2.39
N ASP A 189 6.02 -16.97 3.54
CA ASP A 189 4.87 -16.31 4.14
C ASP A 189 5.03 -14.79 4.04
N LEU A 190 3.90 -14.09 3.95
CA LEU A 190 3.86 -12.64 3.81
C LEU A 190 3.15 -12.04 5.01
N PHE A 191 3.67 -10.94 5.52
CA PHE A 191 3.02 -10.08 6.50
C PHE A 191 3.00 -8.65 5.94
N LEU A 192 1.82 -8.22 5.54
CA LEU A 192 1.60 -7.05 4.70
C LEU A 192 0.64 -6.08 5.40
N PRO A 193 1.11 -5.34 6.43
CA PRO A 193 0.34 -4.23 6.98
C PRO A 193 0.21 -3.10 5.95
N GLU A 194 -0.74 -2.21 6.12
CA GLU A 194 -0.93 -1.02 5.27
C GLU A 194 0.37 -0.19 5.21
N SER A 195 0.96 0.07 6.38
CA SER A 195 2.34 0.49 6.57
C SER A 195 2.83 0.13 7.97
N PHE A 196 4.13 0.29 8.23
CA PHE A 196 4.66 0.12 9.59
C PHE A 196 4.05 1.12 10.60
N GLU A 197 3.88 2.39 10.23
CA GLU A 197 3.27 3.39 11.12
C GLU A 197 1.80 3.09 11.41
N TRP A 198 1.05 2.61 10.41
CA TRP A 198 -0.31 2.13 10.63
C TRP A 198 -0.35 0.98 11.64
N LEU A 199 0.60 0.05 11.56
CA LEU A 199 0.71 -1.06 12.49
C LEU A 199 0.94 -0.58 13.94
N ILE A 200 1.78 0.46 14.12
CA ILE A 200 1.97 1.10 15.43
C ILE A 200 0.68 1.75 15.91
N LEU A 201 0.00 2.52 15.06
CA LEU A 201 -1.25 3.21 15.41
C LEU A 201 -2.38 2.23 15.76
N ARG A 202 -2.40 1.04 15.14
CA ARG A 202 -3.35 -0.04 15.47
C ARG A 202 -3.04 -0.82 16.73
N SER A 203 -1.84 -0.66 17.29
CA SER A 203 -1.44 -1.39 18.49
C SER A 203 -2.13 -0.84 19.75
N ALA A 204 -2.12 -1.62 20.83
CA ALA A 204 -2.69 -1.25 22.12
C ALA A 204 -2.09 0.01 22.76
N ILE A 205 -1.00 0.55 22.19
CA ILE A 205 -0.41 1.84 22.57
C ILE A 205 -1.42 2.99 22.35
N PHE A 206 -2.29 2.87 21.34
CA PHE A 206 -3.24 3.91 20.94
C PHE A 206 -4.71 3.52 21.13
N ASP A 207 -5.02 2.41 21.79
CA ASP A 207 -6.40 1.97 22.06
C ASP A 207 -7.25 3.00 22.82
N ARG A 208 -6.60 3.80 23.67
CA ARG A 208 -7.26 4.85 24.48
C ARG A 208 -7.28 6.22 23.79
N ASN A 209 -6.84 6.30 22.54
CA ASN A 209 -6.81 7.55 21.80
C ASN A 209 -7.99 7.60 20.83
N ASP A 210 -9.09 8.21 21.28
CA ASP A 210 -10.35 8.26 20.53
C ASP A 210 -10.17 8.85 19.12
N ASN A 211 -9.33 9.88 18.97
CA ASN A 211 -9.02 10.49 17.67
C ASN A 211 -8.36 9.49 16.70
N VAL A 212 -7.39 8.72 17.18
CA VAL A 212 -6.73 7.69 16.37
C VAL A 212 -7.70 6.57 16.01
N GLN A 213 -8.54 6.13 16.94
CA GLN A 213 -9.53 5.07 16.67
C GLN A 213 -10.57 5.50 15.65
N GLU A 214 -11.04 6.76 15.71
CA GLU A 214 -11.95 7.34 14.72
C GLU A 214 -11.31 7.34 13.33
N ILE A 215 -10.07 7.86 13.21
CA ILE A 215 -9.37 7.91 11.93
C ILE A 215 -9.10 6.52 11.35
N LEU A 216 -8.74 5.55 12.20
CA LEU A 216 -8.48 4.18 11.75
C LEU A 216 -9.74 3.41 11.33
N ALA A 217 -10.92 3.84 11.80
CA ALA A 217 -12.19 3.22 11.41
C ALA A 217 -12.58 3.55 9.97
N ASP A 218 -12.31 4.77 9.50
CA ASP A 218 -12.50 5.17 8.11
C ASP A 218 -11.39 6.09 7.58
N PRO A 219 -10.17 5.56 7.32
CA PRO A 219 -9.03 6.39 6.91
C PRO A 219 -9.28 7.17 5.61
N ALA A 220 -10.18 6.71 4.75
CA ALA A 220 -10.46 7.31 3.45
C ALA A 220 -11.19 8.65 3.57
N GLU A 221 -12.00 8.84 4.61
CA GLU A 221 -12.70 10.11 4.86
C GLU A 221 -11.79 11.17 5.51
N HIS A 222 -10.64 10.76 6.04
CA HIS A 222 -9.69 11.65 6.73
C HIS A 222 -8.44 11.96 5.92
N ILE A 223 -8.12 11.16 4.90
CA ILE A 223 -6.93 11.39 4.08
C ILE A 223 -7.18 12.51 3.06
N ASP A 224 -6.39 13.57 3.18
CA ASP A 224 -6.27 14.58 2.13
C ASP A 224 -5.28 14.09 1.08
N CYS A 225 -5.78 13.71 -0.10
CA CYS A 225 -4.97 13.14 -1.19
C CYS A 225 -4.04 14.18 -1.85
N GLU A 226 -4.35 15.48 -1.76
CA GLU A 226 -3.45 16.54 -2.23
C GLU A 226 -2.24 16.65 -1.30
N LYS A 227 -2.49 16.58 0.01
CA LYS A 227 -1.44 16.66 1.03
C LYS A 227 -0.63 15.37 1.17
N TYR A 228 -1.29 14.22 1.10
CA TYR A 228 -0.70 12.90 1.35
C TYR A 228 -0.89 11.98 0.15
N PHE A 229 0.15 11.90 -0.68
CA PHE A 229 0.15 11.03 -1.86
C PHE A 229 0.09 9.52 -1.55
N SER A 230 0.39 9.10 -0.32
CA SER A 230 0.34 7.70 0.08
C SER A 230 -0.18 7.52 1.49
N TRP A 231 -0.77 6.35 1.74
CA TRP A 231 -1.18 5.90 3.08
C TRP A 231 -0.05 5.97 4.08
N GLU A 232 1.15 5.54 3.69
CA GLU A 232 2.34 5.60 4.55
C GLU A 232 2.63 7.03 5.02
N ARG A 233 2.56 8.03 4.13
CA ARG A 233 2.78 9.45 4.50
C ARG A 233 1.69 9.96 5.43
N PHE A 234 0.44 9.60 5.17
CA PHE A 234 -0.70 9.97 6.03
C PHE A 234 -0.53 9.40 7.45
N PHE A 235 -0.30 8.09 7.58
CA PHE A 235 -0.11 7.44 8.88
C PHE A 235 1.17 7.89 9.58
N THR A 236 2.22 8.22 8.84
CA THR A 236 3.44 8.83 9.43
C THR A 236 3.11 10.18 10.05
N ALA A 237 2.40 11.06 9.33
CA ALA A 237 2.05 12.37 9.85
C ALA A 237 1.11 12.28 11.08
N LEU A 238 0.15 11.36 11.05
CA LEU A 238 -0.72 11.10 12.20
C LEU A 238 0.08 10.61 13.41
N LEU A 239 0.97 9.64 13.23
CA LEU A 239 1.78 9.10 14.31
C LEU A 239 2.71 10.17 14.91
N VAL A 240 3.33 11.01 14.08
CA VAL A 240 4.17 12.13 14.54
C VAL A 240 3.35 13.12 15.35
N ALA A 241 2.16 13.51 14.87
CA ALA A 241 1.29 14.45 15.58
C ALA A 241 0.86 13.91 16.94
N GLU A 242 0.47 12.64 17.00
CA GLU A 242 -0.05 12.02 18.22
C GLU A 242 1.03 11.74 19.25
N THR A 243 2.28 11.56 18.83
CA THR A 243 3.41 11.21 19.72
C THR A 243 4.29 12.39 20.09
N ASN A 244 4.04 13.57 19.53
CA ASN A 244 4.78 14.78 19.82
C ASN A 244 4.82 15.08 21.33
N GLY A 245 6.03 15.23 21.88
CA GLY A 245 6.25 15.48 23.30
C GLY A 245 6.01 14.27 24.23
N ARG A 246 5.71 13.08 23.70
CA ARG A 246 5.59 11.85 24.50
C ARG A 246 6.95 11.21 24.70
N ALA A 247 7.46 11.27 25.92
CA ALA A 247 8.75 10.69 26.28
C ALA A 247 8.84 9.21 25.86
N ASN A 248 9.94 8.86 25.17
CA ASN A 248 10.23 7.51 24.63
C ASN A 248 9.28 6.99 23.55
N LEU A 249 8.25 7.74 23.13
CA LEU A 249 7.33 7.37 22.06
C LEU A 249 7.30 8.38 20.91
N GLU A 250 7.92 9.54 21.07
CA GLU A 250 7.98 10.60 20.07
C GLU A 250 8.57 10.11 18.75
N TYR A 251 7.72 9.97 17.74
CA TYR A 251 8.09 9.51 16.40
C TYR A 251 8.46 10.70 15.52
N HIS A 252 9.42 10.50 14.61
CA HIS A 252 9.91 11.56 13.72
C HIS A 252 9.75 11.18 12.25
N GLU A 253 9.42 12.17 11.41
CA GLU A 253 9.18 11.98 9.97
C GLU A 253 10.38 11.40 9.21
N ASN A 254 11.61 11.64 9.67
CA ASN A 254 12.81 11.08 9.04
C ASN A 254 12.95 9.56 9.24
N LYS A 255 12.18 8.98 10.16
CA LYS A 255 12.17 7.55 10.55
C LYS A 255 13.55 7.00 10.93
N SER A 256 14.54 7.86 11.21
CA SER A 256 15.94 7.46 11.32
C SER A 256 16.19 6.52 12.51
N HIS A 257 15.44 6.70 13.58
CA HIS A 257 15.51 5.90 14.79
C HIS A 257 14.11 5.58 15.30
N ILE A 258 13.88 4.33 15.68
CA ILE A 258 12.65 3.95 16.38
C ILE A 258 12.78 4.28 17.87
N PRO A 259 11.84 5.03 18.47
CA PRO A 259 11.89 5.33 19.89
C PRO A 259 11.87 4.06 20.77
N SER A 260 12.63 4.08 21.86
CA SER A 260 12.82 2.93 22.74
C SER A 260 11.54 2.41 23.38
N GLY A 261 10.51 3.26 23.54
CA GLY A 261 9.21 2.88 24.06
C GLY A 261 8.54 1.82 23.18
N TYR A 262 8.73 1.83 21.86
CA TYR A 262 8.19 0.81 20.96
C TYR A 262 8.93 -0.53 21.04
N LEU A 263 10.11 -0.56 21.66
CA LEU A 263 10.99 -1.73 21.73
C LEU A 263 10.87 -2.51 23.05
N SER A 264 9.92 -2.16 23.92
CA SER A 264 9.60 -2.97 25.09
C SER A 264 8.87 -4.26 24.67
N GLU A 265 9.07 -5.35 25.40
CA GLU A 265 8.44 -6.65 25.08
C GLU A 265 6.91 -6.54 24.93
N GLN A 266 6.26 -5.78 25.83
CA GLN A 266 4.82 -5.56 25.79
C GLN A 266 4.38 -4.82 24.52
N ASN A 267 5.12 -3.79 24.10
CA ASN A 267 4.77 -3.00 22.92
C ASN A 267 5.12 -3.73 21.63
N ILE A 268 6.23 -4.49 21.60
CA ILE A 268 6.55 -5.38 20.48
C ILE A 268 5.42 -6.39 20.29
N TYR A 269 5.01 -7.08 21.35
CA TYR A 269 3.90 -8.04 21.28
C TYR A 269 2.61 -7.38 20.78
N SER A 270 2.30 -6.19 21.29
CA SER A 270 1.13 -5.42 20.88
C SER A 270 1.14 -5.07 19.39
N ILE A 271 2.27 -4.56 18.88
CA ILE A 271 2.43 -4.17 17.47
C ILE A 271 2.40 -5.39 16.55
N LEU A 272 3.03 -6.51 16.93
CA LEU A 272 3.02 -7.74 16.11
C LEU A 272 1.64 -8.38 15.97
N ASN A 273 0.74 -8.15 16.94
CA ASN A 273 -0.63 -8.68 16.91
C ASN A 273 -1.68 -7.63 16.49
N ALA A 274 -1.27 -6.43 16.08
CA ALA A 274 -2.19 -5.37 15.66
C ALA A 274 -2.97 -5.67 14.36
N MET A 275 -2.58 -6.72 13.63
CA MET A 275 -3.30 -7.23 12.45
C MET A 275 -4.36 -8.30 12.75
N GLU A 276 -4.51 -8.75 14.00
CA GLU A 276 -5.51 -9.75 14.38
C GLU A 276 -6.94 -9.20 14.26
#